data_AF-A0A209BMV0-F1
#
_entry.id   AF-A0A209BMV0-F1
#
_cell.length_a   1.000
_cell.length_b   1.000
_cell.length_c   1.000
_cell.angle_alpha   90.00
_cell.angle_beta   90.00
_cell.angle_gamma   90.00
#
_symmetry.space_group_name_H-M   'P 1'
#
loop_
_entity.id
_entity.type
_entity.pdbx_description
1 polymer ?
#
loop_
_entity_poly.entity_id
_entity_poly.type
_entity_poly.pdbx_seq_one_letter_code
_entity_poly.pdbx_strand_id
1 'polypeptide(L)'
;MASLNVGNLGEYLREQRRNAQLSLRQLADAAGVSNPYLSQIERGLRKPSAEVLQQVAKALRISAETLYVRAGILDAERDRDDVETRAVILADPSLNERQKQVLLQVYESFRKENGFGADVDADADADADSGTGADVDGDATVNGAETVKNPHS
;
A
#
# COMPACT_ATOMS: atom_id res chain seq x y z
N MET A 1 -6.41 18.30 27.47
CA MET A 1 -6.63 16.92 27.94
C MET A 1 -5.88 15.98 27.01
N ALA A 2 -5.12 15.05 27.62
CA ALA A 2 -4.35 13.92 27.08
C ALA A 2 -3.93 13.93 25.58
N SER A 3 -2.73 14.42 25.31
CA SER A 3 -1.92 14.03 24.14
C SER A 3 -1.51 12.56 24.29
N LEU A 4 -2.15 11.66 23.56
CA LEU A 4 -1.89 10.21 23.60
C LEU A 4 -0.44 9.91 23.15
N ASN A 5 0.25 9.20 24.03
CA ASN A 5 1.67 8.90 24.12
C ASN A 5 2.46 8.72 22.82
N VAL A 6 3.47 9.57 22.68
CA VAL A 6 4.71 9.39 21.89
C VAL A 6 5.55 8.26 22.51
N GLY A 7 5.09 7.02 22.36
CA GLY A 7 5.73 5.81 22.88
C GLY A 7 5.70 4.62 21.92
N ASN A 8 5.40 4.81 20.62
CA ASN A 8 5.19 3.67 19.72
C ASN A 8 6.17 3.63 18.53
N LEU A 9 6.36 4.74 17.80
CA LEU A 9 7.19 4.73 16.59
C LEU A 9 8.70 4.63 16.84
N GLY A 10 9.24 5.51 17.70
CA GLY A 10 10.69 5.64 17.90
C GLY A 10 11.32 4.38 18.52
N GLU A 11 10.66 3.83 19.54
CA GLU A 11 11.10 2.57 20.18
C GLU A 11 10.98 1.39 19.21
N TYR A 12 9.88 1.31 18.46
CA TYR A 12 9.69 0.27 17.45
C TYR A 12 10.78 0.33 16.37
N LEU A 13 11.09 1.51 15.85
CA LEU A 13 12.18 1.69 14.88
C LEU A 13 13.53 1.21 15.44
N ARG A 14 13.82 1.54 16.69
CA ARG A 14 15.03 1.11 17.38
C ARG A 14 15.08 -0.41 17.54
N GLU A 15 13.95 -1.04 17.85
CA GLU A 15 13.80 -2.49 17.97
C GLU A 15 14.01 -3.18 16.62
N GLN A 16 13.29 -2.74 15.57
CA GLN A 16 13.41 -3.28 14.22
C GLN A 16 14.84 -3.15 13.69
N ARG A 17 15.50 -2.02 13.93
CA ARG A 17 16.91 -1.83 13.58
C ARG A 17 17.83 -2.84 14.28
N ARG A 18 17.62 -3.10 15.57
CA ARG A 18 18.40 -4.07 16.35
C ARG A 18 18.15 -5.51 15.87
N ASN A 19 16.92 -5.85 15.54
CA ASN A 19 16.54 -7.15 15.00
C ASN A 19 17.18 -7.38 13.61
N ALA A 20 17.25 -6.32 12.80
CA ALA A 20 17.99 -6.31 11.53
C ALA A 20 19.52 -6.24 11.71
N GLN A 21 20.03 -6.19 12.95
CA GLN A 21 21.45 -6.11 13.29
C GLN A 21 22.17 -4.92 12.65
N LEU A 22 21.44 -3.83 12.41
CA LEU A 22 21.97 -2.61 11.82
C LEU A 22 22.40 -1.62 12.90
N SER A 23 23.58 -1.02 12.72
CA SER A 23 23.92 0.20 13.42
C SER A 23 23.01 1.36 12.96
N LEU A 24 22.88 2.39 13.80
CA LEU A 24 22.12 3.59 13.43
C LEU A 24 22.66 4.24 12.15
N ARG A 25 23.98 4.18 11.93
CA ARG A 25 24.63 4.72 10.73
C ARG A 25 24.26 3.92 9.48
N GLN A 26 24.33 2.59 9.56
CA GLN A 26 23.94 1.72 8.45
C GLN A 26 22.48 1.90 8.06
N LEU A 27 21.55 2.02 9.03
CA LEU A 27 20.15 2.27 8.70
C LEU A 27 19.96 3.65 8.06
N ALA A 28 20.62 4.68 8.58
CA ALA A 28 20.55 6.03 8.02
C ALA A 28 21.05 6.06 6.56
N ASP A 29 22.20 5.44 6.31
CA ASP A 29 22.80 5.34 4.98
C ASP A 29 21.88 4.56 4.02
N ALA A 30 21.31 3.44 4.46
CA ALA A 30 20.39 2.62 3.65
C ALA A 30 19.04 3.31 3.36
N ALA A 31 18.55 4.11 4.30
CA ALA A 31 17.32 4.89 4.15
C ALA A 31 17.54 6.24 3.44
N GLY A 32 18.79 6.62 3.13
CA GLY A 32 19.08 7.92 2.49
C GLY A 32 18.78 9.13 3.39
N VAL A 33 18.78 8.96 4.71
CA VAL A 33 18.51 10.02 5.69
C VAL A 33 19.76 10.30 6.53
N SER A 34 19.83 11.49 7.13
CA SER A 34 20.96 11.81 8.00
C SER A 34 20.92 11.03 9.32
N ASN A 35 22.07 10.55 9.78
CA ASN A 35 22.20 9.84 11.06
C ASN A 35 21.69 10.67 12.27
N PRO A 36 21.97 11.98 12.39
CA PRO A 36 21.42 12.80 13.46
C PRO A 36 19.88 12.87 13.44
N TYR A 37 19.28 12.91 12.25
CA TYR A 37 17.82 12.97 12.12
C TYR A 37 17.18 11.64 12.52
N LEU A 38 17.72 10.51 12.05
CA LEU A 38 17.25 9.18 12.47
C LEU A 38 17.39 8.96 13.99
N SER A 39 18.48 9.46 14.59
CA SER A 39 18.67 9.48 16.04
C SER A 39 17.58 10.25 16.78
N GLN A 40 17.12 11.37 16.23
CA GLN A 40 16.04 12.17 16.81
C GLN A 40 14.70 11.44 16.71
N ILE A 41 14.44 10.73 15.59
CA ILE A 41 13.23 9.93 15.40
C ILE A 41 13.17 8.76 16.39
N GLU A 42 14.24 7.96 16.54
CA GLU A 42 14.28 6.84 17.50
C GLU A 42 14.07 7.28 18.96
N ARG A 43 14.37 8.54 19.28
CA ARG A 43 14.16 9.14 20.61
C ARG A 43 12.80 9.86 20.75
N GLY A 44 11.98 9.87 19.71
CA GLY A 44 10.70 10.59 19.70
C GLY A 44 10.83 12.12 19.70
N LEU A 45 12.02 12.66 19.42
CA LEU A 45 12.29 14.11 19.41
C LEU A 45 11.86 14.78 18.10
N ARG A 46 11.66 14.00 17.04
CA ARG A 46 11.19 14.46 15.73
C ARG A 46 10.13 13.54 15.17
N LYS A 47 9.11 14.16 14.57
CA LYS A 47 8.12 13.47 13.75
C LYS A 47 8.67 13.35 12.32
N PRO A 48 8.83 12.13 11.78
CA PRO A 48 9.21 11.92 10.38
C PRO A 48 8.05 12.21 9.43
N SER A 49 8.37 12.52 8.16
CA SER A 49 7.37 12.57 7.07
C SER A 49 7.02 11.16 6.59
N ALA A 50 5.92 11.04 5.83
CA ALA A 50 5.55 9.78 5.18
C ALA A 50 6.66 9.25 4.26
N GLU A 51 7.29 10.13 3.48
CA GLU A 51 8.42 9.77 2.60
C GLU A 51 9.59 9.16 3.40
N VAL A 52 9.97 9.78 4.52
CA VAL A 52 11.04 9.26 5.40
C VAL A 52 10.64 7.90 5.97
N LEU A 53 9.38 7.72 6.35
CA LEU A 53 8.89 6.43 6.85
C LEU A 53 8.91 5.35 5.77
N GLN A 54 8.59 5.66 4.51
CA GLN A 54 8.73 4.72 3.39
C GLN A 54 10.19 4.31 3.17
N GLN A 55 11.10 5.29 3.17
CA GLN A 55 12.54 5.04 2.99
C GLN A 55 13.08 4.13 4.09
N VAL A 56 12.72 4.40 5.34
CA VAL A 56 13.14 3.61 6.49
C VAL A 56 12.48 2.22 6.48
N ALA A 57 11.19 2.11 6.13
CA ALA A 57 10.51 0.82 5.98
C ALA A 57 11.18 -0.05 4.91
N LYS A 58 11.54 0.54 3.76
CA LYS A 58 12.28 -0.12 2.68
C LYS A 58 13.65 -0.62 3.16
N ALA A 59 14.39 0.21 3.90
CA ALA A 59 15.69 -0.16 4.44
C ALA A 59 15.60 -1.30 5.47
N LEU A 60 14.53 -1.33 6.29
CA LEU A 60 14.26 -2.38 7.27
C LEU A 60 13.53 -3.61 6.69
N ARG A 61 13.07 -3.54 5.43
CA ARG A 61 12.25 -4.57 4.76
C ARG A 61 10.98 -4.91 5.55
N ILE A 62 10.30 -3.88 6.05
CA ILE A 62 9.00 -4.00 6.75
C ILE A 62 7.93 -3.18 6.03
N SER A 63 6.66 -3.40 6.39
CA SER A 63 5.56 -2.60 5.84
C SER A 63 5.63 -1.15 6.31
N ALA A 64 5.52 -0.21 5.37
CA ALA A 64 5.42 1.22 5.65
C ALA A 64 4.12 1.57 6.39
N GLU A 65 3.04 0.83 6.11
CA GLU A 65 1.75 0.95 6.78
C GLU A 65 1.88 0.80 8.30
N THR A 66 2.63 -0.21 8.76
CA THR A 66 2.89 -0.42 10.18
C THR A 66 3.57 0.80 10.82
N LEU A 67 4.47 1.46 10.09
CA LEU A 67 5.11 2.67 10.58
C LEU A 67 4.14 3.86 10.57
N TYR A 68 3.24 3.96 9.58
CA TYR A 68 2.23 5.01 9.54
C TYR A 68 1.24 4.91 10.68
N VAL A 69 0.76 3.71 11.00
CA VAL A 69 -0.13 3.49 12.15
C VAL A 69 0.56 3.90 13.45
N ARG A 70 1.80 3.45 13.65
CA ARG A 70 2.57 3.82 14.86
C ARG A 70 2.96 5.30 14.91
N ALA A 71 3.03 5.96 13.75
CA ALA A 71 3.24 7.39 13.62
C ALA A 71 1.94 8.21 13.80
N GLY A 72 0.77 7.57 13.87
CA GLY A 72 -0.54 8.23 13.88
C GLY A 72 -0.86 8.93 12.56
N ILE A 73 -0.27 8.46 11.45
CA ILE A 73 -0.53 8.93 10.09
C ILE A 73 -1.67 8.12 9.46
N LEU A 74 -1.78 6.84 9.82
CA LEU A 74 -2.83 5.94 9.35
C LEU A 74 -3.57 5.37 10.57
N ASP A 75 -4.79 5.81 10.82
CA ASP A 75 -5.55 5.30 11.97
C ASP A 75 -6.26 4.00 11.59
N ALA A 76 -5.53 2.87 11.60
CA ALA A 76 -6.08 1.54 11.25
C ALA A 76 -7.24 1.07 12.15
N GLU A 77 -7.36 1.60 13.37
CA GLU A 77 -8.54 1.39 14.23
C GLU A 77 -9.76 2.15 13.69
N ARG A 78 -9.56 3.34 13.10
CA ARG A 78 -10.64 4.15 12.54
C ARG A 78 -11.16 3.64 11.21
N ASP A 79 -10.31 3.00 10.41
CA ASP A 79 -10.76 2.37 9.16
C ASP A 79 -11.63 1.13 9.44
N ARG A 80 -11.37 0.41 10.54
CA ARG A 80 -12.32 -0.61 11.02
C ARG A 80 -13.62 0.00 11.52
N ASP A 81 -13.54 1.05 12.34
CA ASP A 81 -14.73 1.75 12.86
C ASP A 81 -15.62 2.27 11.71
N ASP A 82 -15.05 2.69 10.58
CA ASP A 82 -15.79 3.10 9.38
C ASP A 82 -16.54 1.94 8.72
N VAL A 83 -15.84 0.84 8.46
CA VAL A 83 -16.42 -0.36 7.86
C VAL A 83 -17.56 -0.88 8.73
N GLU A 84 -17.36 -0.87 10.06
CA GLU A 84 -18.39 -1.21 11.04
C GLU A 84 -19.58 -0.24 11.01
N THR A 85 -19.33 1.07 10.96
CA THR A 85 -20.39 2.10 10.93
C THR A 85 -21.26 1.98 9.67
N ARG A 86 -20.64 1.81 8.50
CA ARG A 86 -21.37 1.60 7.23
C ARG A 86 -22.19 0.32 7.26
N ALA A 87 -21.64 -0.77 7.80
CA ALA A 87 -22.34 -2.04 7.94
C ALA A 87 -23.57 -1.91 8.86
N VAL A 88 -23.48 -1.15 9.95
CA VAL A 88 -24.61 -0.88 10.85
C VAL A 88 -25.72 -0.11 10.15
N ILE A 89 -25.40 0.93 9.38
CA ILE A 89 -26.39 1.71 8.62
C ILE A 89 -27.12 0.82 7.59
N LEU A 90 -26.38 -0.05 6.91
CA LEU A 90 -26.95 -0.98 5.93
C LEU A 90 -27.81 -2.07 6.58
N ALA A 91 -27.45 -2.53 7.78
CA ALA A 91 -28.17 -3.58 8.50
C ALA A 91 -29.43 -3.07 9.22
N ASP A 92 -29.63 -1.76 9.37
CA ASP A 92 -30.79 -1.19 10.07
C ASP A 92 -32.11 -1.55 9.35
N PRO A 93 -33.03 -2.30 9.99
CA PRO A 93 -34.31 -2.68 9.39
C PRO A 93 -35.35 -1.56 9.41
N SER A 94 -35.14 -0.50 10.17
CA SER A 94 -36.05 0.67 10.25
C SER A 94 -35.86 1.65 9.08
N LEU A 95 -34.78 1.50 8.31
CA LEU A 95 -34.45 2.36 7.18
C LEU A 95 -34.78 1.70 5.85
N ASN A 96 -35.41 2.45 4.96
CA ASN A 96 -35.54 2.05 3.55
C ASN A 96 -34.24 2.31 2.77
N GLU A 97 -34.13 1.73 1.58
CA GLU A 97 -32.92 1.81 0.75
C GLU A 97 -32.50 3.25 0.45
N ARG A 98 -33.46 4.13 0.16
CA ARG A 98 -33.19 5.54 -0.10
C ARG A 98 -32.63 6.26 1.12
N GLN A 99 -33.16 5.97 2.32
CA GLN A 99 -32.68 6.55 3.57
C GLN A 99 -31.26 6.08 3.90
N LYS A 100 -30.97 4.79 3.66
CA LYS A 100 -29.62 4.23 3.82
C LYS A 100 -28.62 4.95 2.93
N GLN A 101 -28.93 5.09 1.64
CA GLN A 101 -28.04 5.78 0.70
C GLN A 101 -27.81 7.25 1.07
N VAL A 102 -28.84 7.97 1.51
CA VAL A 102 -28.68 9.37 1.95
C VAL A 102 -27.78 9.46 3.18
N LEU A 103 -27.96 8.58 4.17
CA LEU A 103 -27.11 8.58 5.37
C LEU A 103 -25.65 8.26 5.04
N LEU A 104 -25.41 7.28 4.17
CA LEU A 104 -24.07 6.94 3.71
C LEU A 104 -23.42 8.10 2.95
N GLN A 105 -24.15 8.74 2.05
CA GLN A 105 -23.65 9.88 1.29
C GLN A 105 -23.28 11.07 2.20
N VAL A 106 -24.13 11.39 3.18
CA VAL A 106 -23.85 12.46 4.16
C VAL A 106 -22.64 12.10 5.02
N TYR A 107 -22.59 10.86 5.50
CA TYR A 107 -21.47 10.35 6.29
C TYR A 107 -20.14 10.44 5.53
N GLU A 108 -20.11 10.00 4.28
CA GLU A 108 -18.95 10.09 3.39
C GLU A 108 -18.52 11.53 3.14
N SER A 109 -19.49 12.43 2.93
CA SER A 109 -19.19 13.85 2.68
C SER A 109 -18.49 14.50 3.88
N PHE A 110 -18.95 14.24 5.10
CA PHE A 110 -18.32 14.75 6.31
C PHE A 110 -16.96 14.10 6.58
N ARG A 111 -16.79 12.81 6.27
CA ARG A 111 -15.47 12.18 6.36
C ARG A 111 -14.47 12.83 5.41
N LYS A 112 -14.86 13.05 4.16
CA LYS A 112 -14.02 13.71 3.16
C LYS A 112 -13.67 15.14 3.56
N GLU A 113 -14.65 15.91 4.05
CA GLU A 113 -14.44 17.29 4.52
C GLU A 113 -13.46 17.38 5.70
N ASN A 114 -13.52 16.40 6.61
CA ASN A 114 -12.61 16.33 7.74
C ASN A 114 -11.21 15.76 7.39
N GLY A 115 -10.94 15.52 6.09
CA GLY A 115 -9.64 15.06 5.60
C GLY A 115 -9.44 13.54 5.62
N PHE A 116 -10.51 12.76 5.72
CA PHE A 116 -10.48 11.29 5.81
C PHE A 116 -10.89 10.58 4.51
N GLY A 117 -10.80 11.26 3.36
CA GLY A 117 -11.15 10.70 2.05
C GLY A 117 -9.92 10.58 1.14
N ALA A 118 -9.05 9.62 1.41
CA ALA A 118 -8.01 9.20 0.48
C ALA A 118 -7.83 7.68 0.58
N ASP A 119 -7.86 7.05 -0.60
CA ASP A 119 -7.38 5.70 -0.92
C ASP A 119 -8.28 4.50 -0.53
N VAL A 120 -9.47 4.40 -1.13
CA VAL A 120 -10.14 3.08 -1.33
C VAL A 120 -10.40 2.77 -2.82
N ASP A 121 -10.18 3.72 -3.74
CA ASP A 121 -10.51 3.54 -5.16
C ASP A 121 -9.29 3.21 -6.06
N ALA A 122 -8.12 2.85 -5.50
CA ALA A 122 -6.91 2.60 -6.30
C ALA A 122 -6.61 1.12 -6.60
N ASP A 123 -7.24 0.15 -5.92
CA ASP A 123 -6.88 -1.28 -6.04
C ASP A 123 -8.01 -2.18 -6.62
N ALA A 124 -9.01 -1.61 -7.30
CA ALA A 124 -10.08 -2.39 -7.94
C ALA A 124 -9.90 -2.64 -9.45
N ASP A 125 -8.94 -1.99 -10.13
CA ASP A 125 -8.81 -2.03 -11.60
C ASP A 125 -7.44 -2.57 -12.10
N ALA A 126 -6.85 -3.55 -11.40
CA ALA A 126 -5.57 -4.14 -11.83
C ALA A 126 -5.58 -5.67 -12.06
N ASP A 127 -6.74 -6.34 -12.05
CA ASP A 127 -6.80 -7.82 -12.16
C ASP A 127 -7.86 -8.33 -13.17
N ALA A 128 -7.92 -7.70 -14.35
CA ALA A 128 -8.64 -8.26 -15.49
C ALA A 128 -7.95 -7.88 -16.82
N ASP A 129 -6.93 -8.67 -17.20
CA ASP A 129 -6.77 -9.26 -18.55
C ASP A 129 -5.29 -9.60 -18.81
N SER A 130 -4.85 -10.72 -18.24
CA SER A 130 -3.69 -11.43 -18.79
C SER A 130 -3.98 -12.93 -18.87
N GLY A 131 -4.34 -13.35 -20.07
CA GLY A 131 -4.22 -14.74 -20.50
C GLY A 131 -5.46 -15.27 -21.19
N THR A 132 -5.47 -15.26 -22.53
CA THR A 132 -5.42 -16.49 -23.34
C THR A 132 -5.16 -16.11 -24.81
N GLY A 133 -4.02 -16.56 -25.37
CA GLY A 133 -3.70 -16.37 -26.78
C GLY A 133 -2.31 -16.91 -27.08
N ALA A 134 -2.15 -18.23 -26.97
CA ALA A 134 -0.91 -18.92 -27.29
C ALA A 134 -0.63 -18.85 -28.81
N ASP A 135 0.40 -18.10 -29.18
CA ASP A 135 1.08 -18.27 -30.46
C ASP A 135 1.86 -19.59 -30.43
N VAL A 136 1.41 -20.56 -31.23
CA VAL A 136 2.22 -21.72 -31.60
C VAL A 136 2.43 -21.65 -33.10
N ASP A 137 3.62 -21.19 -33.45
CA ASP A 137 4.23 -21.26 -34.78
C ASP A 137 4.56 -22.73 -35.10
N GLY A 138 4.25 -23.19 -36.30
CA GLY A 138 4.33 -24.62 -36.65
C GLY A 138 4.02 -24.90 -38.12
N ASP A 139 4.93 -24.46 -38.98
CA ASP A 139 5.03 -24.68 -40.42
C ASP A 139 5.10 -26.16 -40.85
N ALA A 140 4.76 -26.38 -42.13
CA ALA A 140 5.07 -27.49 -43.03
C ALA A 140 4.16 -28.74 -43.05
N THR A 141 3.26 -28.80 -44.05
CA THR A 141 3.41 -29.73 -45.19
C THR A 141 2.34 -29.47 -46.27
N VAL A 142 2.76 -28.99 -47.44
CA VAL A 142 2.02 -29.18 -48.68
C VAL A 142 2.95 -29.76 -49.73
N ASN A 143 2.75 -31.04 -50.03
CA ASN A 143 3.34 -31.75 -51.15
C ASN A 143 2.59 -31.39 -52.43
N GLY A 144 3.31 -31.19 -53.53
CA GLY A 144 2.69 -31.09 -54.86
C GLY A 144 3.64 -30.63 -55.96
N ALA A 145 4.42 -31.58 -56.48
CA ALA A 145 4.94 -31.74 -57.85
C ALA A 145 5.11 -30.50 -58.77
N GLU A 146 6.29 -30.36 -59.39
CA GLU A 146 6.52 -30.80 -60.79
C GLU A 146 7.87 -30.25 -61.34
N THR A 147 8.84 -31.15 -61.44
CA THR A 147 9.72 -31.45 -62.58
C THR A 147 10.37 -30.33 -63.43
N VAL A 148 11.71 -30.48 -63.60
CA VAL A 148 12.49 -30.48 -64.88
C VAL A 148 13.73 -29.55 -64.89
N LYS A 149 14.90 -30.21 -64.97
CA LYS A 149 16.19 -29.82 -65.60
C LYS A 149 16.94 -28.60 -65.07
N ASN A 150 18.27 -28.54 -65.04
CA ASN A 150 19.40 -29.46 -65.15
C ASN A 150 20.62 -28.53 -64.87
N PRO A 151 21.72 -28.99 -64.26
CA PRO A 151 22.81 -28.10 -63.86
C PRO A 151 23.91 -28.07 -64.93
N HIS A 152 24.56 -26.92 -65.14
CA HIS A 152 26.03 -26.83 -65.12
C HIS A 152 26.57 -25.40 -65.27
N SER A 153 27.70 -25.23 -64.56
CA SER A 153 28.79 -24.26 -64.67
C SER A 153 28.59 -22.86 -64.11
#